data_AF-A0A661GQ07-F1
#
_entry.id   AF-A0A661GQ07-F1
#
_cell.length_a   1.000
_cell.length_b   1.000
_cell.length_c   1.000
_cell.angle_alpha   90.00
_cell.angle_beta   90.00
_cell.angle_gamma   90.00
#
_symmetry.space_group_name_H-M   'P 1'
#
loop_
_entity.id
_entity.type
_entity.pdbx_description
1 polymer ?
#
loop_
_entity_poly.entity_id
_entity_poly.type
_entity_poly.pdbx_seq_one_letter_code
_entity_poly.pdbx_strand_id
1 'polypeptide(L)'
;MNVLNRVFRTSLSAVLLMSALSVLPASAEEKASPAQAVNSDVKSLDELLQLIKTAKVRESKEHRQRERAFKADKNRQAQLLQQAQQQKVEEEARSAQLESTFADNERELEALQEQMENRLGTLKELFGHITATAGDTVTRLEKSLVSAQYPGRTAQLNELIEKMSSNSRLPSLKEIENLAYEMSREMVEAGRVSRFNTAVLSADGAHSEQEVIRIGLFNLVSNGRYLSYNPDNGVLAELARQPGGLSKGAVALQAAS
;
A
#
# COMPACT_ATOMS: atom_id res chain seq x y z
N MET A 1 3.57 23.90 15.82
CA MET A 1 2.40 23.83 16.70
C MET A 1 2.31 22.40 17.20
N ASN A 2 2.16 22.27 18.51
CA ASN A 2 2.29 21.09 19.34
C ASN A 2 1.62 19.79 18.86
N VAL A 3 2.28 18.68 19.24
CA VAL A 3 1.70 17.41 19.70
C VAL A 3 1.07 16.54 18.60
N LEU A 4 1.80 15.49 18.17
CA LEU A 4 1.28 14.15 17.84
C LEU A 4 2.39 13.29 17.19
N ASN A 5 3.43 12.95 17.95
CA ASN A 5 4.08 11.64 17.83
C ASN A 5 4.89 11.36 19.11
N ARG A 6 4.16 11.21 20.21
CA ARG A 6 4.57 10.31 21.30
C ARG A 6 4.15 8.91 20.85
N VAL A 7 4.85 7.89 21.36
CA VAL A 7 4.81 6.48 20.92
C VAL A 7 5.79 6.19 19.78
N PHE A 8 7.09 6.25 20.07
CA PHE A 8 8.10 5.26 19.59
C PHE A 8 9.48 5.62 20.16
N ARG A 9 9.60 5.69 21.48
CA ARG A 9 10.90 5.85 22.17
C ARG A 9 10.71 5.66 23.66
N THR A 10 10.68 4.40 24.11
CA THR A 10 11.04 3.93 25.47
C THR A 10 10.64 2.46 25.63
N SER A 11 11.43 1.52 25.10
CA SER A 11 11.42 0.12 25.56
C SER A 11 12.73 -0.57 25.18
N LEU A 12 13.87 -0.01 25.57
CA LEU A 12 15.16 -0.71 25.47
C LEU A 12 15.66 -1.01 26.88
N SER A 13 15.17 -2.10 27.47
CA SER A 13 15.83 -2.89 28.53
C SER A 13 14.85 -3.90 29.09
N ALA A 14 14.75 -5.06 28.45
CA ALA A 14 14.27 -6.30 29.06
C ALA A 14 14.50 -7.45 28.07
N VAL A 15 15.76 -7.84 27.87
CA VAL A 15 16.05 -9.20 27.43
C VAL A 15 16.71 -9.92 28.59
N LEU A 16 15.90 -10.82 29.12
CA LEU A 16 16.16 -11.87 30.08
C LEU A 16 17.57 -12.46 29.90
N LEU A 17 18.50 -12.11 30.78
CA LEU A 17 19.70 -12.91 31.02
C LEU A 17 19.24 -14.18 31.76
N MET A 18 18.96 -15.23 31.00
CA MET A 18 18.90 -16.58 31.57
C MET A 18 20.29 -16.91 32.10
N SER A 19 20.32 -17.18 33.40
CA SER A 19 21.43 -17.70 34.19
C SER A 19 22.03 -18.95 33.54
N ALA A 20 23.05 -18.77 32.71
CA ALA A 20 23.99 -19.82 32.36
C ALA A 20 25.13 -19.80 33.39
N LEU A 21 24.92 -20.59 34.43
CA LEU A 21 25.93 -21.28 35.24
C LEU A 21 27.33 -20.65 35.22
N SER A 22 27.57 -19.77 36.19
CA SER A 22 28.90 -19.38 36.65
C SER A 22 29.66 -20.64 37.12
N VAL A 23 30.37 -21.29 36.21
CA VAL A 23 31.51 -22.14 36.58
C VAL A 23 32.57 -21.18 37.08
N LEU A 24 32.69 -21.10 38.41
CA LEU A 24 33.82 -20.45 39.06
C LEU A 24 35.09 -20.97 38.39
N PRO A 25 36.05 -20.12 37.97
CA PRO A 25 37.41 -20.58 37.95
C PRO A 25 37.69 -20.91 39.42
N ALA A 26 37.80 -22.20 39.73
CA ALA A 26 38.49 -22.59 40.94
C ALA A 26 39.86 -21.93 40.83
N SER A 27 40.02 -20.81 41.53
CA SER A 27 41.33 -20.37 41.99
C SER A 27 41.90 -21.60 42.67
N ALA A 28 42.77 -22.30 41.94
CA ALA A 28 43.78 -23.08 42.59
C ALA A 28 44.63 -22.03 43.32
N GLU A 29 44.18 -21.67 44.53
CA GLU A 29 45.12 -21.51 45.62
C GLU A 29 45.94 -22.80 45.59
N GLU A 30 47.04 -22.75 44.84
CA GLU A 30 48.23 -23.51 45.15
C GLU A 30 48.62 -23.03 46.54
N LYS A 31 47.92 -23.57 47.55
CA LYS A 31 48.48 -23.69 48.88
C LYS A 31 49.86 -24.26 48.61
N ALA A 32 50.86 -23.43 48.85
CA ALA A 32 52.19 -23.91 49.16
C ALA A 32 51.99 -24.85 50.36
N SER A 33 51.67 -26.11 50.07
CA SER A 33 51.82 -27.18 51.04
C SER A 33 53.25 -27.04 51.51
N PRO A 34 53.50 -26.93 52.82
CA PRO A 34 54.86 -27.08 53.31
C PRO A 34 55.31 -28.41 52.73
N ALA A 35 56.43 -28.37 51.99
CA ALA A 35 57.04 -29.54 51.38
C ALA A 35 56.84 -30.71 52.34
N GLN A 36 56.00 -31.67 51.94
CA GLN A 36 55.86 -32.90 52.69
C GLN A 36 57.27 -33.48 52.69
N ALA A 37 57.95 -33.30 53.82
CA ALA A 37 59.25 -33.89 54.07
C ALA A 37 59.06 -35.36 53.77
N VAL A 38 59.76 -35.81 52.73
CA VAL A 38 59.85 -37.22 52.36
C VAL A 38 60.61 -37.88 53.51
N ASN A 39 59.89 -38.22 54.59
CA ASN A 39 60.35 -39.14 55.61
C ASN A 39 60.20 -40.55 55.04
N SER A 40 61.10 -40.87 54.11
CA SER A 40 61.54 -42.24 53.88
C SER A 40 62.89 -42.35 54.55
N ASP A 41 63.08 -43.32 55.45
CA ASP A 41 64.39 -43.69 55.97
C ASP A 41 65.40 -43.85 54.81
N VAL A 42 66.20 -42.81 54.54
CA VAL A 42 67.29 -42.84 53.56
C VAL A 42 68.50 -43.42 54.28
N LYS A 43 68.94 -44.62 53.89
CA LYS A 43 69.93 -45.38 54.65
C LYS A 43 71.38 -45.07 54.23
N SER A 44 71.62 -44.25 53.19
CA SER A 44 72.98 -43.84 52.79
C SER A 44 73.05 -42.51 52.01
N LEU A 45 74.23 -41.86 52.02
CA LEU A 45 74.52 -40.61 51.29
C LEU A 45 74.35 -40.75 49.75
N ASP A 46 74.57 -41.96 49.22
CA ASP A 46 74.41 -42.26 47.79
C ASP A 46 72.94 -42.30 47.35
N GLU A 47 72.03 -42.76 48.21
CA GLU A 47 70.58 -42.72 47.93
C GLU A 47 70.09 -41.26 47.84
N LEU A 48 70.59 -40.36 48.69
CA LEU A 48 70.25 -38.93 48.63
C LEU A 48 70.76 -38.27 47.35
N LEU A 49 71.99 -38.60 46.93
CA LEU A 49 72.58 -38.09 45.69
C LEU A 49 71.77 -38.55 44.44
N GLN A 50 71.32 -39.80 44.43
CA GLN A 50 70.43 -40.34 43.39
C GLN A 50 69.07 -39.63 43.36
N LEU A 51 68.50 -39.34 44.53
CA LEU A 51 67.23 -38.63 44.67
C LEU A 51 67.33 -37.20 44.15
N ILE A 52 68.41 -36.48 44.47
CA ILE A 52 68.69 -35.12 43.98
C ILE A 52 68.93 -35.11 42.46
N LYS A 53 69.70 -36.07 41.92
CA LYS A 53 69.90 -36.19 40.46
C LYS A 53 68.58 -36.44 39.73
N THR A 54 67.75 -37.35 40.24
CA THR A 54 66.44 -37.67 39.65
C THR A 54 65.48 -36.49 39.74
N ALA A 55 65.45 -35.78 40.88
CA ALA A 55 64.68 -34.57 41.07
C ALA A 55 65.11 -33.46 40.08
N LYS A 56 66.40 -33.20 39.94
CA LYS A 56 66.94 -32.18 39.01
C LYS A 56 66.63 -32.49 37.54
N VAL A 57 66.68 -33.76 37.14
CA VAL A 57 66.32 -34.20 35.78
C VAL A 57 64.82 -34.03 35.54
N ARG A 58 63.98 -34.42 36.50
CA ARG A 58 62.53 -34.24 36.43
C ARG A 58 62.14 -32.76 36.36
N GLU A 59 62.74 -31.93 37.21
CA GLU A 59 62.53 -30.48 37.24
C GLU A 59 62.94 -29.83 35.91
N SER A 60 64.10 -30.21 35.34
CA SER A 60 64.54 -29.74 34.02
C SER A 60 63.58 -30.13 32.90
N LYS A 61 62.99 -31.33 32.96
CA LYS A 61 61.98 -31.79 31.99
C LYS A 61 60.67 -31.01 32.12
N GLU A 62 60.20 -30.78 33.35
CA GLU A 62 58.99 -30.01 33.64
C GLU A 62 59.14 -28.54 33.21
N HIS A 63 60.29 -27.91 33.47
CA HIS A 63 60.61 -26.55 33.00
C HIS A 63 60.57 -26.46 31.47
N ARG A 64 61.22 -27.40 30.75
CA ARG A 64 61.17 -27.44 29.28
C ARG A 64 59.75 -27.64 28.75
N GLN A 65 58.92 -28.42 29.43
CA GLN A 65 57.53 -28.61 29.04
C GLN A 65 56.71 -27.33 29.23
N ARG A 66 56.89 -26.62 30.35
CA ARG A 66 56.25 -25.32 30.59
C ARG A 66 56.68 -24.26 29.58
N GLU A 67 57.97 -24.17 29.26
CA GLU A 67 58.45 -23.24 28.23
C GLU A 67 57.86 -23.53 26.85
N ARG A 68 57.72 -24.81 26.48
CA ARG A 68 57.08 -25.20 25.22
C ARG A 68 55.59 -24.85 25.21
N ALA A 69 54.88 -25.14 26.30
CA ALA A 69 53.48 -24.78 26.45
C ALA A 69 53.28 -23.26 26.36
N PHE A 70 54.08 -22.48 27.10
CA PHE A 70 54.04 -21.02 27.08
C PHE A 70 54.29 -20.45 25.67
N LYS A 71 55.28 -20.96 24.94
CA LYS A 71 55.53 -20.55 23.55
C LYS A 71 54.37 -20.92 22.62
N ALA A 72 53.78 -22.11 22.79
CA ALA A 72 52.62 -22.53 22.02
C ALA A 72 51.40 -21.63 22.29
N ASP A 73 51.13 -21.31 23.55
CA ASP A 73 50.02 -20.43 23.96
C ASP A 73 50.21 -18.99 23.44
N LYS A 74 51.44 -18.47 23.52
CA LYS A 74 51.78 -17.16 22.95
C LYS A 74 51.52 -17.12 21.43
N ASN A 75 51.95 -18.14 20.70
CA ASN A 75 51.71 -18.22 19.26
C ASN A 75 50.22 -18.34 18.94
N ARG A 76 49.47 -19.12 19.75
CA ARG A 76 48.02 -19.24 19.62
C ARG A 76 47.31 -17.91 19.85
N GLN A 77 47.69 -17.15 20.88
CA GLN A 77 47.14 -15.80 21.12
C GLN A 77 47.44 -14.85 19.97
N ALA A 78 48.65 -14.87 19.42
CA ALA A 78 49.01 -14.04 18.28
C ALA A 78 48.16 -14.38 17.03
N GLN A 79 47.93 -15.68 16.78
CA GLN A 79 47.05 -16.13 15.69
C GLN A 79 45.60 -15.69 15.90
N LEU A 80 45.05 -15.86 17.11
CA LEU A 80 43.70 -15.42 17.42
C LEU A 80 43.53 -13.90 17.29
N LEU A 81 44.54 -13.12 17.71
CA LEU A 81 44.55 -11.67 17.56
C LEU A 81 44.56 -11.27 16.08
N GLN A 82 45.41 -11.92 15.27
CA GLN A 82 45.45 -11.66 13.83
C GLN A 82 44.12 -12.02 13.15
N GLN A 83 43.50 -13.14 13.51
CA GLN A 83 42.18 -13.53 13.00
C GLN A 83 41.10 -12.51 13.39
N ALA A 84 41.07 -12.08 14.64
CA ALA A 84 40.11 -11.07 15.10
C ALA A 84 40.32 -9.72 14.39
N GLN A 85 41.57 -9.33 14.12
CA GLN A 85 41.88 -8.11 13.36
C GLN A 85 41.41 -8.23 11.90
N GLN A 86 41.61 -9.38 11.26
CA GLN A 86 41.13 -9.62 9.90
C GLN A 86 39.61 -9.58 9.83
N GLN A 87 38.92 -10.29 10.73
CA GLN A 87 37.46 -10.27 10.82
C GLN A 87 36.92 -8.86 11.05
N LYS A 88 37.58 -8.08 11.92
CA LYS A 88 37.21 -6.68 12.15
C LYS A 88 37.27 -5.87 10.85
N VAL A 89 38.37 -5.98 10.10
CA VAL A 89 38.53 -5.24 8.83
C VAL A 89 37.51 -5.68 7.78
N GLU A 90 37.23 -6.99 7.70
CA GLU A 90 36.22 -7.54 6.78
C GLU A 90 34.81 -7.02 7.11
N GLU A 91 34.42 -7.01 8.38
CA GLU A 91 33.11 -6.49 8.80
C GLU A 91 33.02 -4.97 8.69
N GLU A 92 34.11 -4.22 8.93
CA GLU A 92 34.16 -2.78 8.66
C GLU A 92 33.96 -2.46 7.17
N ALA A 93 34.63 -3.22 6.27
CA ALA A 93 34.45 -3.07 4.83
C ALA A 93 33.02 -3.41 4.38
N ARG A 94 32.46 -4.50 4.94
CA ARG A 94 31.07 -4.88 4.69
C ARG A 94 30.09 -3.81 5.18
N SER A 95 30.33 -3.25 6.36
CA SER A 95 29.51 -2.17 6.92
C SER A 95 29.53 -0.96 6.00
N ALA A 96 30.71 -0.53 5.52
CA ALA A 96 30.82 0.60 4.60
C ALA A 96 30.07 0.35 3.27
N GLN A 97 30.14 -0.87 2.73
CA GLN A 97 29.40 -1.24 1.51
C GLN A 97 27.88 -1.21 1.73
N LEU A 98 27.40 -1.75 2.86
CA LEU A 98 25.98 -1.74 3.20
C LEU A 98 25.46 -0.32 3.44
N GLU A 99 26.26 0.54 4.08
CA GLU A 99 25.91 1.94 4.30
C GLU A 99 25.79 2.71 2.97
N SER A 100 26.72 2.49 2.04
CA SER A 100 26.61 3.06 0.68
C SER A 100 25.35 2.58 -0.03
N THR A 101 25.09 1.26 0.00
CA THR A 101 23.91 0.67 -0.65
C THR A 101 22.61 1.20 -0.04
N PHE A 102 22.57 1.36 1.29
CA PHE A 102 21.43 1.92 2.00
C PHE A 102 21.19 3.37 1.58
N ALA A 103 22.25 4.20 1.54
CA ALA A 103 22.16 5.59 1.11
C ALA A 103 21.69 5.73 -0.35
N ASP A 104 22.13 4.84 -1.24
CA ASP A 104 21.69 4.82 -2.64
C ASP A 104 20.20 4.44 -2.76
N ASN A 105 19.78 3.39 -2.03
CA ASN A 105 18.38 2.98 -1.99
C ASN A 105 17.48 4.06 -1.38
N GLU A 106 17.94 4.80 -0.38
CA GLU A 106 17.17 5.89 0.24
C GLU A 106 16.91 7.02 -0.77
N ARG A 107 17.92 7.39 -1.57
CA ARG A 107 17.77 8.37 -2.65
C ARG A 107 16.84 7.88 -3.76
N GLU A 108 16.96 6.61 -4.16
CA GLU A 108 16.07 6.03 -5.18
C GLU A 108 14.62 5.98 -4.66
N LEU A 109 14.43 5.62 -3.40
CA LEU A 109 13.12 5.58 -2.77
C LEU A 109 12.48 6.97 -2.71
N GLU A 110 13.24 8.00 -2.32
CA GLU A 110 12.77 9.38 -2.31
C GLU A 110 12.38 9.85 -3.72
N ALA A 111 13.22 9.59 -4.72
CA ALA A 111 12.92 9.93 -6.12
C ALA A 111 11.68 9.20 -6.66
N LEU A 112 11.50 7.92 -6.31
CA LEU A 112 10.32 7.13 -6.70
C LEU A 112 9.06 7.64 -6.01
N GLN A 113 9.15 8.05 -4.74
CA GLN A 113 8.03 8.65 -4.02
C GLN A 113 7.63 9.99 -4.63
N GLU A 114 8.59 10.87 -4.92
CA GLU A 114 8.32 12.15 -5.60
C GLU A 114 7.69 11.93 -6.98
N GLN A 115 8.22 10.98 -7.77
CA GLN A 115 7.64 10.62 -9.06
C GLN A 115 6.20 10.09 -8.92
N MET A 116 5.94 9.26 -7.91
CA MET A 116 4.60 8.74 -7.63
C MET A 116 3.64 9.88 -7.28
N GLU A 117 4.04 10.79 -6.39
CA GLU A 117 3.23 11.93 -5.98
C GLU A 117 2.93 12.87 -7.15
N ASN A 118 3.94 13.18 -7.97
CA ASN A 118 3.77 13.99 -9.18
C ASN A 118 2.78 13.35 -10.15
N ARG A 119 2.93 12.05 -10.44
CA ARG A 119 2.00 11.32 -11.32
C ARG A 119 0.59 11.26 -10.74
N LEU A 120 0.46 11.09 -9.43
CA LEU A 120 -0.83 11.07 -8.75
C LEU A 120 -1.48 12.47 -8.76
N GLY A 121 -0.69 13.54 -8.63
CA GLY A 121 -1.12 14.92 -8.81
C GLY A 121 -1.69 15.17 -10.21
N THR A 122 -0.95 14.81 -11.26
CA THR A 122 -1.46 14.90 -12.64
C THR A 122 -2.71 14.05 -12.85
N LEU A 123 -2.76 12.84 -12.30
CA LEU A 123 -3.96 11.99 -12.38
C LEU A 123 -5.15 12.61 -11.64
N LYS A 124 -4.95 13.26 -10.49
CA LYS A 124 -6.02 13.98 -9.77
C LYS A 124 -6.63 15.09 -10.62
N GLU A 125 -5.82 15.84 -11.38
CA GLU A 125 -6.34 16.85 -12.30
C GLU A 125 -7.20 16.22 -13.41
N LEU A 126 -6.69 15.16 -14.05
CA LEU A 126 -7.45 14.40 -15.05
C LEU A 126 -8.76 13.86 -14.49
N PHE A 127 -8.74 13.36 -13.26
CA PHE A 127 -9.92 12.85 -12.57
C PHE A 127 -10.91 13.95 -12.20
N GLY A 128 -10.43 15.13 -11.82
CA GLY A 128 -11.27 16.30 -11.66
C GLY A 128 -12.04 16.64 -12.93
N HIS A 129 -11.34 16.64 -14.08
CA HIS A 129 -11.99 16.88 -15.39
C HIS A 129 -13.01 15.81 -15.75
N ILE A 130 -12.72 14.52 -15.53
CA ILE A 130 -13.68 13.44 -15.76
C ILE A 130 -14.89 13.59 -14.85
N THR A 131 -14.69 13.92 -13.57
CA THR A 131 -15.78 14.10 -12.60
C THR A 131 -16.68 15.26 -12.98
N ALA A 132 -16.09 16.40 -13.37
CA ALA A 132 -16.83 17.57 -13.84
C ALA A 132 -17.63 17.23 -15.11
N THR A 133 -16.99 16.61 -16.09
CA THR A 133 -17.64 16.21 -17.36
C THR A 133 -18.77 15.20 -17.13
N ALA A 134 -18.57 14.24 -16.24
CA ALA A 134 -19.60 13.27 -15.86
C ALA A 134 -20.77 13.97 -15.15
N GLY A 135 -20.52 14.90 -14.22
CA GLY A 135 -21.55 15.68 -13.54
C GLY A 135 -22.37 16.57 -14.49
N ASP A 136 -21.69 17.24 -15.42
CA ASP A 136 -22.34 18.01 -16.49
C ASP A 136 -23.20 17.11 -17.37
N THR A 137 -22.70 15.92 -17.71
CA THR A 137 -23.43 14.92 -18.49
C THR A 137 -24.67 14.45 -17.73
N VAL A 138 -24.54 14.07 -16.45
CA VAL A 138 -25.68 13.67 -15.61
C VAL A 138 -26.74 14.77 -15.60
N THR A 139 -26.36 16.01 -15.32
CA THR A 139 -27.29 17.16 -15.30
C THR A 139 -28.01 17.34 -16.63
N ARG A 140 -27.30 17.11 -17.75
CA ARG A 140 -27.89 17.18 -19.10
C ARG A 140 -28.86 16.02 -19.35
N LEU A 141 -28.49 14.80 -18.95
CA LEU A 141 -29.32 13.61 -19.14
C LEU A 141 -30.59 13.68 -18.29
N GLU A 142 -30.52 14.15 -17.03
CA GLU A 142 -31.69 14.29 -16.16
C GLU A 142 -32.73 15.21 -16.79
N LYS A 143 -32.30 16.30 -17.43
CA LYS A 143 -33.18 17.28 -18.09
C LYS A 143 -33.57 16.89 -19.52
N SER A 144 -32.99 15.83 -20.07
CA SER A 144 -33.22 15.44 -21.46
C SER A 144 -34.53 14.69 -21.64
N LEU A 145 -35.28 15.05 -22.68
CA LEU A 145 -36.47 14.31 -23.12
C LEU A 145 -36.12 12.89 -23.61
N VAL A 146 -34.86 12.62 -23.96
CA VAL A 146 -34.38 11.28 -24.31
C VAL A 146 -34.48 10.33 -23.12
N SER A 147 -34.35 10.84 -21.89
CA SER A 147 -34.44 10.04 -20.67
C SER A 147 -35.86 9.51 -20.40
N ALA A 148 -36.89 10.12 -20.98
CA ALA A 148 -38.24 9.56 -20.98
C ALA A 148 -38.33 8.23 -21.76
N GLN A 149 -37.52 8.07 -22.80
CA GLN A 149 -37.45 6.84 -23.59
C GLN A 149 -36.48 5.82 -22.97
N TYR A 150 -35.42 6.31 -22.33
CA TYR A 150 -34.33 5.51 -21.80
C TYR A 150 -34.06 5.90 -20.34
N PRO A 151 -34.85 5.38 -19.39
CA PRO A 151 -34.68 5.72 -17.97
C PRO A 151 -33.40 5.11 -17.39
N GLY A 152 -32.89 5.70 -16.31
CA GLY A 152 -31.77 5.15 -15.53
C GLY A 152 -30.36 5.37 -16.10
N ARG A 153 -30.22 6.17 -17.15
CA ARG A 153 -28.93 6.45 -17.82
C ARG A 153 -27.89 7.14 -16.94
N THR A 154 -28.32 7.79 -15.87
CA THR A 154 -27.45 8.55 -14.96
C THR A 154 -26.83 7.68 -13.87
N ALA A 155 -27.39 6.50 -13.58
CA ALA A 155 -26.97 5.67 -12.45
C ALA A 155 -25.48 5.30 -12.51
N GLN A 156 -25.02 4.79 -13.65
CA GLN A 156 -23.61 4.40 -13.82
C GLN A 156 -22.66 5.61 -13.85
N LEU A 157 -23.13 6.78 -14.30
CA LEU A 157 -22.34 8.02 -14.27
C LEU A 157 -22.23 8.57 -12.84
N ASN A 158 -23.29 8.44 -12.04
CA ASN A 158 -23.27 8.80 -10.62
C ASN A 158 -22.33 7.90 -9.82
N GLU A 159 -22.31 6.59 -10.09
CA GLU A 159 -21.32 5.68 -9.51
C GLU A 159 -19.88 6.06 -9.91
N LEU A 160 -19.66 6.46 -11.16
CA LEU A 160 -18.37 6.96 -11.62
C LEU A 160 -17.98 8.22 -10.81
N ILE A 161 -18.86 9.22 -10.72
CA ILE A 161 -18.62 10.45 -9.95
C ILE A 161 -18.27 10.15 -8.49
N GLU A 162 -19.00 9.24 -7.84
CA GLU A 162 -18.74 8.84 -6.45
C GLU A 162 -17.35 8.20 -6.29
N LYS A 163 -16.98 7.29 -7.20
CA LYS A 163 -15.65 6.65 -7.20
C LYS A 163 -14.55 7.69 -7.39
N MET A 164 -14.70 8.61 -8.33
CA MET A 164 -13.71 9.64 -8.62
C MET A 164 -13.57 10.64 -7.47
N SER A 165 -14.66 10.98 -6.78
CA SER A 165 -14.67 11.92 -5.65
C SER A 165 -13.90 11.40 -4.42
N SER A 166 -13.71 10.08 -4.30
CA SER A 166 -12.97 9.47 -3.20
C SER A 166 -11.44 9.72 -3.26
N ASN A 167 -10.92 10.27 -4.36
CA ASN A 167 -9.50 10.57 -4.62
C ASN A 167 -8.52 9.38 -4.48
N SER A 168 -9.04 8.18 -4.22
CA SER A 168 -8.26 7.00 -3.83
C SER A 168 -8.53 5.79 -4.72
N ARG A 169 -9.51 5.89 -5.61
CA ARG A 169 -9.95 4.82 -6.51
C ARG A 169 -9.85 5.29 -7.95
N LEU A 170 -9.34 4.42 -8.81
CA LEU A 170 -9.23 4.67 -10.24
C LEU A 170 -10.51 4.18 -10.94
N PRO A 171 -11.00 4.91 -11.96
CA PRO A 171 -12.06 4.43 -12.81
C PRO A 171 -11.50 3.32 -13.70
N SER A 172 -12.33 2.31 -13.95
CA SER A 172 -12.08 1.33 -14.99
C SER A 172 -12.30 1.94 -16.38
N LEU A 173 -11.59 1.42 -17.39
CA LEU A 173 -11.76 1.82 -18.78
C LEU A 173 -13.24 1.76 -19.21
N LYS A 174 -13.96 0.72 -18.78
CA LYS A 174 -15.37 0.52 -19.09
C LYS A 174 -16.27 1.64 -18.58
N GLU A 175 -15.96 2.22 -17.43
CA GLU A 175 -16.73 3.35 -16.88
C GLU A 175 -16.50 4.64 -17.69
N ILE A 176 -15.27 4.85 -18.17
CA ILE A 176 -14.93 5.98 -19.05
C ILE A 176 -15.61 5.81 -20.41
N GLU A 177 -15.59 4.61 -20.99
CA GLU A 177 -16.30 4.29 -22.23
C GLU A 177 -17.80 4.49 -22.10
N ASN A 178 -18.38 4.16 -20.93
CA ASN A 178 -19.80 4.39 -20.68
C ASN A 178 -20.17 5.87 -20.66
N LEU A 179 -19.31 6.74 -20.10
CA LEU A 179 -19.50 8.20 -20.20
C LEU A 179 -19.52 8.66 -21.66
N ALA A 180 -18.53 8.25 -22.45
CA ALA A 180 -18.45 8.60 -23.86
C ALA A 180 -19.65 8.05 -24.66
N TYR A 181 -20.09 6.84 -24.33
CA TYR A 181 -21.27 6.20 -24.92
C TYR A 181 -22.53 7.01 -24.61
N GLU A 182 -22.77 7.39 -23.36
CA GLU A 182 -23.97 8.14 -23.00
C GLU A 182 -24.00 9.56 -23.59
N MET A 183 -22.84 10.22 -23.67
CA MET A 183 -22.71 11.50 -24.39
C MET A 183 -23.02 11.35 -25.89
N SER A 184 -22.47 10.32 -26.53
CA SER A 184 -22.68 10.07 -27.97
C SER A 184 -24.12 9.68 -28.26
N ARG A 185 -24.70 8.82 -27.41
CA ARG A 185 -26.12 8.44 -27.48
C ARG A 185 -27.02 9.65 -27.34
N GLU A 186 -26.74 10.52 -26.37
CA GLU A 186 -27.48 11.77 -26.20
C GLU A 186 -27.41 12.63 -27.46
N MET A 187 -26.23 12.78 -28.06
CA MET A 187 -26.04 13.55 -29.29
C MET A 187 -26.81 12.97 -30.49
N VAL A 188 -26.78 11.65 -30.68
CA VAL A 188 -27.50 10.98 -31.77
C VAL A 188 -29.01 11.05 -31.55
N GLU A 189 -29.47 10.74 -30.35
CA GLU A 189 -30.90 10.73 -30.04
C GLU A 189 -31.48 12.15 -30.03
N ALA A 190 -30.69 13.17 -29.71
CA ALA A 190 -31.12 14.57 -29.76
C ALA A 190 -31.58 15.03 -31.15
N GLY A 191 -31.06 14.44 -32.22
CA GLY A 191 -31.47 14.75 -33.61
C GLY A 191 -32.54 13.81 -34.17
N ARG A 192 -32.90 12.76 -33.44
CA ARG A 192 -33.75 11.68 -33.93
C ARG A 192 -35.21 11.89 -33.53
N VAL A 193 -36.12 11.49 -34.43
CA VAL A 193 -37.54 11.32 -34.11
C VAL A 193 -37.78 9.85 -33.78
N SER A 194 -38.41 9.58 -32.63
CA SER A 194 -38.65 8.21 -32.16
C SER A 194 -40.04 8.04 -31.61
N ARG A 195 -40.63 6.87 -31.88
CA ARG A 195 -41.91 6.41 -31.33
C ARG A 195 -41.66 5.36 -30.26
N PHE A 196 -42.31 5.47 -29.11
CA PHE A 196 -42.21 4.49 -28.02
C PHE A 196 -43.46 4.55 -27.15
N ASN A 197 -43.79 3.42 -26.50
CA ASN A 197 -44.92 3.36 -25.58
C ASN A 197 -44.45 3.63 -24.16
N THR A 198 -45.18 4.48 -23.45
CA THR A 198 -44.93 4.75 -22.04
C THR A 198 -46.19 5.29 -21.35
N ALA A 199 -46.20 5.22 -20.02
CA ALA A 199 -47.27 5.76 -19.21
C ALA A 199 -47.27 7.30 -19.25
N VAL A 200 -48.38 7.87 -19.70
CA VAL A 200 -48.64 9.31 -19.71
C VAL A 200 -49.74 9.64 -18.71
N LEU A 201 -49.49 10.67 -17.91
CA LEU A 201 -50.48 11.29 -17.02
C LEU A 201 -51.36 12.24 -17.85
N SER A 202 -52.61 11.83 -18.05
CA SER A 202 -53.63 12.62 -18.72
C SER A 202 -54.05 13.83 -17.88
N ALA A 203 -54.64 14.84 -18.51
CA ALA A 203 -55.11 16.06 -17.83
C ALA A 203 -56.20 15.81 -16.75
N ASP A 204 -56.84 14.64 -16.77
CA ASP A 204 -57.82 14.17 -15.78
C ASP A 204 -57.18 13.45 -14.57
N GLY A 205 -55.85 13.32 -14.56
CA GLY A 205 -55.09 12.64 -13.51
C GLY A 205 -54.97 11.13 -13.69
N ALA A 206 -55.45 10.55 -14.79
CA ALA A 206 -55.31 9.13 -15.06
C ALA A 206 -53.97 8.81 -15.74
N HIS A 207 -53.29 7.76 -15.30
CA HIS A 207 -52.14 7.19 -16.01
C HIS A 207 -52.63 6.19 -17.06
N SER A 208 -52.19 6.37 -18.30
CA SER A 208 -52.48 5.43 -19.39
C SER A 208 -51.25 5.20 -20.25
N GLU A 209 -51.02 3.94 -20.66
CA GLU A 209 -49.99 3.62 -21.65
C GLU A 209 -50.41 4.17 -23.01
N GLN A 210 -49.56 5.02 -23.58
CA GLN A 210 -49.81 5.69 -24.85
C GLN A 210 -48.57 5.64 -25.75
N GLU A 211 -48.77 5.67 -27.06
CA GLU A 211 -47.69 5.88 -28.01
C GLU A 211 -47.25 7.35 -27.94
N VAL A 212 -45.99 7.56 -27.57
CA VAL A 212 -45.35 8.87 -27.50
C VAL A 212 -44.34 9.03 -28.61
N ILE A 213 -44.36 10.19 -29.25
CA ILE A 213 -43.44 10.59 -30.29
C ILE A 213 -42.52 11.67 -29.73
N ARG A 214 -41.24 11.35 -29.64
CA ARG A 214 -40.18 12.30 -29.27
C ARG A 214 -39.56 12.88 -30.52
N ILE A 215 -39.54 14.20 -30.59
CA ILE A 215 -38.92 14.97 -31.69
C ILE A 215 -37.65 15.60 -31.12
N GLY A 216 -36.54 14.87 -31.21
CA GLY A 216 -35.24 15.31 -30.70
C GLY A 216 -35.28 15.65 -29.21
N LEU A 217 -34.78 16.86 -28.88
CA LEU A 217 -34.83 17.46 -27.54
C LEU A 217 -35.87 18.58 -27.41
N PHE A 218 -36.82 18.69 -28.33
CA PHE A 218 -37.69 19.85 -28.42
C PHE A 218 -39.10 19.57 -27.90
N ASN A 219 -39.71 18.47 -28.34
CA ASN A 219 -41.11 18.19 -28.07
C ASN A 219 -41.38 16.70 -27.89
N LEU A 220 -42.41 16.42 -27.08
CA LEU A 220 -43.05 15.13 -26.95
C LEU A 220 -44.51 15.29 -27.34
N VAL A 221 -45.03 14.39 -28.17
CA VAL A 221 -46.40 14.42 -28.69
C VAL A 221 -47.05 13.06 -28.52
N SER A 222 -48.29 13.04 -28.05
CA SER A 222 -49.17 11.86 -28.03
C SER A 222 -50.59 12.28 -28.36
N ASN A 223 -51.30 11.50 -29.17
CA ASN A 223 -52.69 11.73 -29.55
C ASN A 223 -53.02 13.19 -29.97
N GLY A 224 -52.11 13.84 -30.72
CA GLY A 224 -52.26 15.23 -31.14
C GLY A 224 -52.10 16.28 -30.04
N ARG A 225 -51.63 15.90 -28.84
CA ARG A 225 -51.36 16.76 -27.68
C ARG A 225 -49.88 16.79 -27.34
N TYR A 226 -49.41 17.95 -26.87
CA TYR A 226 -48.05 18.10 -26.36
C TYR A 226 -47.95 17.58 -24.92
N LEU A 227 -46.83 16.91 -24.64
CA LEU A 227 -46.47 16.39 -23.33
C LEU A 227 -45.29 17.17 -22.73
N SER A 228 -45.24 17.24 -21.41
CA SER A 228 -44.12 17.72 -20.62
C SER A 228 -43.48 16.56 -19.87
N TYR A 229 -42.16 16.55 -19.82
CA TYR A 229 -41.39 15.62 -19.01
C TYR A 229 -41.00 16.27 -17.69
N ASN A 230 -41.32 15.61 -16.58
CA ASN A 230 -40.82 16.01 -15.27
C ASN A 230 -39.57 15.16 -14.92
N PRO A 231 -38.39 15.79 -14.81
CA PRO A 231 -37.14 15.08 -14.55
C PRO A 231 -37.07 14.47 -13.14
N ASP A 232 -37.80 15.00 -12.15
CA ASP A 232 -37.71 14.57 -10.75
C ASP A 232 -38.34 13.19 -10.52
N ASN A 233 -39.42 12.90 -11.23
CA ASN A 233 -40.17 11.65 -11.09
C ASN A 233 -40.23 10.82 -12.40
N GLY A 234 -39.61 11.32 -13.48
CA GLY A 234 -39.59 10.67 -14.78
C GLY A 234 -40.97 10.58 -15.46
N VAL A 235 -41.97 11.32 -14.98
CA VAL A 235 -43.35 11.21 -15.47
C VAL A 235 -43.56 12.12 -16.69
N LEU A 236 -44.19 11.56 -17.72
CA LEU A 236 -44.77 12.32 -18.82
C LEU A 236 -46.18 12.74 -18.47
N ALA A 237 -46.49 14.03 -18.60
CA ALA A 237 -47.81 14.57 -18.37
C ALA A 237 -48.26 15.41 -19.57
N GLU A 238 -49.56 15.38 -19.85
CA GLU A 238 -50.14 16.31 -20.81
C GLU A 238 -50.03 17.75 -20.31
N LEU A 239 -49.71 18.70 -21.20
CA LEU A 239 -49.71 20.10 -20.82
C LEU A 239 -51.13 20.55 -20.43
N ALA A 240 -51.27 21.12 -19.23
CA ALA A 240 -52.53 21.67 -18.71
C ALA A 240 -53.14 22.75 -19.61
N ARG A 241 -52.31 23.50 -20.33
CA ARG A 241 -52.73 24.41 -21.40
C ARG A 241 -51.94 24.09 -22.67
N GLN A 242 -52.64 23.64 -23.69
CA GLN A 242 -52.04 23.37 -24.99
C GLN A 242 -51.72 24.69 -25.71
N PRO A 243 -50.58 24.78 -26.44
CA PRO A 243 -50.26 25.97 -27.21
C PRO A 243 -51.35 26.27 -28.26
N GLY A 244 -51.93 27.47 -28.20
CA GLY A 244 -53.02 27.88 -29.09
C GLY A 244 -52.59 27.89 -30.56
N GLY A 245 -53.41 27.30 -31.44
CA GLY A 245 -53.17 27.25 -32.89
C GLY A 245 -52.18 26.18 -33.36
N LEU A 246 -51.48 25.48 -32.46
CA LEU A 246 -50.43 24.50 -32.78
C LEU A 246 -50.88 23.04 -32.64
N SER A 247 -52.14 22.79 -32.27
CA SER A 247 -52.72 21.43 -32.18
C SER A 247 -52.76 20.71 -33.53
N LYS A 248 -53.03 21.45 -34.63
CA LYS A 248 -52.89 20.93 -36.00
C LYS A 248 -51.44 20.53 -36.31
N GLY A 249 -50.47 21.26 -35.75
CA GLY A 249 -49.05 20.94 -35.86
C GLY A 249 -48.67 19.65 -35.14
N ALA A 250 -49.20 19.43 -33.93
CA ALA A 250 -48.99 18.18 -33.19
C ALA A 250 -49.53 16.95 -33.95
N VAL A 251 -50.75 17.06 -34.50
CA VAL A 251 -51.35 15.99 -35.32
C VAL A 251 -50.54 15.75 -36.60
N ALA A 252 -50.09 16.81 -37.28
CA ALA A 252 -49.26 16.69 -38.48
C ALA A 252 -47.89 16.07 -38.19
N LEU A 253 -47.23 16.46 -37.09
CA LEU A 253 -45.97 15.89 -36.66
C LEU A 253 -46.12 14.41 -36.31
N GLN A 254 -47.21 14.04 -35.63
CA GLN A 254 -47.51 12.64 -35.31
C GLN A 254 -47.84 11.80 -36.54
N ALA A 255 -48.38 12.39 -37.61
CA ALA A 255 -48.65 11.68 -38.86
C ALA A 255 -47.43 11.57 -39.79
N ALA A 256 -46.46 12.50 -39.69
CA ALA A 256 -45.31 12.60 -40.58
C ALA A 256 -44.04 11.87 -40.09
N SER A 257 -44.02 11.45 -38.83
CA SER A 257 -42.94 10.70 -38.18
C SER A 257 -43.18 9.19 -38.24
#